data_AF-A0A392T0E7-F1
#
_entry.id   AF-A0A392T0E7-F1
#
_cell.length_a   1.000
_cell.length_b   1.000
_cell.length_c   1.000
_cell.angle_alpha   90.00
_cell.angle_beta   90.00
_cell.angle_gamma   90.00
#
_symmetry.space_group_name_H-M   'P 1'
#
loop_
_entity.id
_entity.type
_entity.pdbx_description
1 polymer ?
#
loop_
_entity_poly.entity_id
_entity_poly.type
_entity_poly.pdbx_seq_one_letter_code
_entity_poly.pdbx_strand_id
1 'polypeptide(L)'
;VIDDRHVVRHCKAKQPEQQQPEQEQQAPPHPASPSIDLTLQTWLYHTWDQNAANYRAMTALHESMYQLHLQGPMMNPPDFHAHNNWPGDRPQFGE
;
A
#
# COMPACT_ATOMS: atom_id res chain seq x y z
N VAL A 1 -1.29 4.68 -34.15
CA VAL A 1 -2.03 3.41 -34.40
C VAL A 1 -1.08 2.28 -34.05
N ILE A 2 -1.42 1.44 -33.08
CA ILE A 2 -0.64 0.23 -32.80
C ILE A 2 -0.99 -0.74 -33.93
N ASP A 3 0.00 -1.03 -34.78
CA ASP A 3 -0.11 -1.99 -35.89
C ASP A 3 0.35 -3.37 -35.43
N ASP A 4 -0.12 -4.44 -36.08
CA ASP A 4 0.15 -5.84 -35.72
C ASP A 4 1.65 -6.15 -35.66
N ARG A 5 2.47 -5.40 -36.42
CA ARG A 5 3.93 -5.47 -36.38
C ARG A 5 4.54 -5.03 -35.04
N HIS A 6 3.86 -4.13 -34.30
CA HIS A 6 4.29 -3.71 -32.97
C HIS A 6 4.08 -4.84 -31.94
N VAL A 7 2.97 -5.58 -32.07
CA VAL A 7 2.64 -6.72 -31.21
C VAL A 7 3.67 -7.85 -31.38
N VAL A 8 4.08 -8.17 -32.61
CA VAL A 8 5.10 -9.20 -32.88
C VAL A 8 6.47 -8.85 -32.27
N ARG A 9 6.83 -7.56 -32.25
CA ARG A 9 8.14 -7.12 -31.71
C ARG A 9 8.18 -7.08 -30.20
N HIS A 10 7.08 -6.74 -29.54
CA HIS A 10 7.09 -6.42 -28.11
C HIS A 10 6.30 -7.41 -27.25
N CYS A 11 5.46 -8.25 -27.84
CA CYS A 11 4.71 -9.28 -27.14
C CYS A 11 5.21 -10.66 -27.57
N LYS A 12 5.62 -11.50 -26.61
CA LYS A 12 5.78 -12.93 -26.88
C LYS A 12 4.39 -13.52 -27.08
N ALA A 13 4.02 -13.83 -28.31
CA ALA A 13 2.79 -14.56 -28.59
C ALA A 13 2.81 -15.87 -27.79
N LYS A 14 1.75 -16.13 -27.01
CA LYS A 14 1.52 -17.48 -26.47
C LYS A 14 1.37 -18.41 -27.67
N GLN A 15 2.23 -19.41 -27.78
CA GLN A 15 2.01 -20.48 -28.75
C GLN A 15 0.64 -21.12 -28.45
N PRO A 16 -0.15 -21.48 -29.48
CA PRO A 16 -1.32 -22.30 -29.26
C PRO A 16 -0.84 -23.62 -28.66
N GLU A 17 -1.30 -23.87 -27.44
CA GLU A 17 -1.03 -25.06 -26.66
C GLU A 17 -1.42 -26.29 -27.49
N GLN A 18 -0.45 -27.06 -27.96
CA GLN A 18 -0.72 -28.43 -28.36
C GLN A 18 -1.16 -29.14 -27.09
N GLN A 19 -2.44 -29.52 -27.03
CA GLN A 19 -3.00 -30.38 -25.98
C GLN A 19 -2.21 -31.69 -25.95
N GLN A 20 -1.19 -31.75 -25.11
CA GLN A 20 -0.60 -32.99 -24.62
C GLN A 20 -1.48 -33.52 -23.49
N PRO A 21 -1.59 -34.86 -23.34
CA PRO A 21 -2.38 -35.45 -22.26
C PRO A 21 -1.85 -34.93 -20.91
N GLU A 22 -2.78 -34.50 -20.07
CA GLU A 22 -2.58 -33.97 -18.72
C GLU A 22 -1.81 -34.98 -17.85
N GLN A 23 -0.48 -34.96 -17.91
CA GLN A 23 0.35 -35.43 -16.83
C GLN A 23 0.35 -34.32 -15.79
N GLU A 24 -0.05 -34.64 -14.56
CA GLU A 24 0.18 -33.82 -13.37
C GLU A 24 1.69 -33.60 -13.20
N GLN A 25 2.24 -32.70 -14.00
CA GLN A 25 3.62 -32.29 -13.89
C GLN A 25 3.66 -31.28 -12.74
N GLN A 26 3.89 -31.83 -11.56
CA GLN A 26 4.16 -31.09 -10.34
C GLN A 26 5.17 -29.99 -10.69
N ALA A 27 4.73 -28.73 -10.60
CA ALA A 27 5.55 -27.59 -10.96
C ALA A 27 6.89 -27.68 -10.21
N PRO A 28 8.02 -27.40 -10.88
CA PRO A 28 9.31 -27.36 -10.20
C PRO A 28 9.18 -26.45 -8.97
N PRO A 29 9.74 -26.84 -7.81
CA PRO A 29 9.58 -26.08 -6.57
C PRO A 29 9.95 -24.63 -6.85
N HIS A 30 8.97 -23.75 -6.71
CA HIS A 30 9.20 -22.32 -6.85
C HIS A 30 10.33 -21.97 -5.88
N PRO A 31 11.38 -21.24 -6.31
CA PRO A 31 12.34 -20.71 -5.36
C PRO A 31 11.54 -19.95 -4.31
N ALA A 32 11.76 -20.28 -3.03
CA ALA A 32 11.07 -19.62 -1.93
C ALA A 32 11.22 -18.11 -2.14
N SER A 33 10.08 -17.42 -2.28
CA SER A 33 10.06 -15.96 -2.37
C SER A 33 10.93 -15.41 -1.24
N PRO A 34 11.80 -14.42 -1.49
CA PRO A 34 12.63 -13.88 -0.44
C PRO A 34 11.73 -13.45 0.72
N SER A 35 11.90 -14.10 1.87
CA SER A 35 11.17 -13.76 3.08
C SER A 35 11.59 -12.37 3.49
N ILE A 36 10.64 -11.43 3.47
CA ILE A 36 10.88 -10.07 3.94
C ILE A 36 11.18 -10.16 5.43
N ASP A 37 12.26 -9.53 5.87
CA ASP A 37 12.60 -9.40 7.27
C ASP A 37 11.42 -8.76 8.04
N LEU A 38 10.92 -9.47 9.06
CA LEU A 38 9.71 -9.06 9.79
C LEU A 38 9.92 -7.71 10.49
N THR A 39 11.13 -7.40 10.95
CA THR A 39 11.46 -6.12 11.57
C THR A 39 11.37 -4.99 10.55
N LEU A 40 11.92 -5.16 9.35
CA LEU A 40 11.82 -4.19 8.25
C LEU A 40 10.37 -4.00 7.80
N GLN A 41 9.59 -5.09 7.70
CA GLN A 41 8.17 -5.01 7.36
C GLN A 41 7.39 -4.23 8.41
N THR A 42 7.59 -4.53 9.69
CA THR A 42 6.89 -3.87 10.81
C THR A 42 7.27 -2.39 10.90
N TRP A 43 8.56 -2.07 10.69
CA TRP A 43 9.03 -0.69 10.62
C TRP A 43 8.37 0.09 9.47
N LEU A 44 8.29 -0.52 8.28
CA LEU A 44 7.70 0.10 7.10
C LEU A 44 6.24 0.49 7.34
N TYR A 45 5.43 -0.44 7.85
CA TYR A 45 4.00 -0.17 8.12
C TYR A 45 3.83 0.89 9.21
N HIS A 46 4.62 0.82 10.27
CA HIS A 46 4.55 1.84 11.32
C HIS A 46 4.91 3.24 10.79
N THR A 47 6.01 3.38 10.05
CA THR A 47 6.37 4.67 9.45
C THR A 47 5.32 5.14 8.46
N TRP A 48 4.75 4.24 7.67
CA TRP A 48 3.72 4.56 6.70
C TRP A 48 2.52 5.22 7.37
N ASP A 49 1.86 4.54 8.30
CA ASP A 49 0.64 5.12 8.82
C ASP A 49 0.91 6.20 9.91
N GLN A 50 2.13 6.29 10.50
CA GLN A 50 2.56 7.49 11.24
C GLN A 50 2.55 8.71 10.32
N ASN A 51 3.04 8.58 9.08
CA ASN A 51 2.95 9.65 8.09
C ASN A 51 1.49 9.96 7.71
N ALA A 52 0.63 8.94 7.61
CA ALA A 52 -0.80 9.14 7.36
C ALA A 52 -1.48 9.92 8.51
N ALA A 53 -1.17 9.61 9.77
CA ALA A 53 -1.66 10.34 10.93
C ALA A 53 -1.17 11.80 10.94
N ASN A 54 0.11 12.04 10.65
CA ASN A 54 0.67 13.39 10.53
C ASN A 54 -0.02 14.20 9.43
N TYR A 55 -0.27 13.57 8.28
CA TYR A 55 -0.95 14.22 7.16
C TYR A 55 -2.40 14.59 7.51
N ARG A 56 -3.15 13.68 8.17
CA ARG A 56 -4.49 13.97 8.71
C ARG A 56 -4.45 15.15 9.67
N ALA A 57 -3.47 15.19 10.57
CA ALA A 57 -3.35 16.26 11.57
C ALA A 57 -3.12 17.63 10.91
N MET A 58 -2.19 17.69 9.95
CA MET A 58 -1.92 18.92 9.20
C MET A 58 -3.13 19.39 8.40
N THR A 59 -3.86 18.47 7.78
CA THR A 59 -5.08 18.77 7.02
C THR A 59 -6.16 19.33 7.94
N ALA A 60 -6.44 18.65 9.06
CA ALA A 60 -7.44 19.08 10.04
C ALA A 60 -7.10 20.44 10.67
N LEU A 61 -5.81 20.73 10.92
CA LEU A 61 -5.37 22.06 11.37
C LEU A 61 -5.62 23.12 10.31
N HIS A 62 -5.28 22.84 9.05
CA HIS A 62 -5.50 23.77 7.95
C HIS A 62 -6.99 24.08 7.76
N GLU A 63 -7.85 23.05 7.79
CA GLU A 63 -9.30 23.21 7.73
C GLU A 63 -9.84 23.99 8.93
N SER A 64 -9.33 23.72 10.14
CA SER A 64 -9.74 24.46 11.35
C SER A 64 -9.36 25.93 11.27
N MET A 65 -8.18 26.27 10.76
CA MET A 65 -7.76 27.67 10.54
C MET A 65 -8.64 28.36 9.49
N TYR A 66 -8.98 27.65 8.42
CA TYR A 66 -9.89 28.17 7.40
C TYR A 66 -11.29 28.43 7.97
N GLN A 67 -11.83 27.49 8.75
CA GLN A 67 -13.12 27.67 9.42
C GLN A 67 -13.09 28.79 10.45
N LEU A 68 -12.01 28.93 11.20
CA LEU A 68 -11.83 30.05 12.13
C LEU A 68 -11.92 31.40 11.40
N HIS A 69 -11.29 31.52 10.23
CA HIS A 69 -11.37 32.73 9.41
C HIS A 69 -12.80 33.03 8.94
N LEU A 70 -13.57 31.99 8.60
CA LEU A 70 -14.96 32.09 8.20
C LEU A 70 -15.95 32.21 9.37
N GLN A 71 -15.47 32.18 10.62
CA GLN A 71 -16.31 32.05 11.82
C GLN A 71 -17.23 30.81 11.77
N GLY A 72 -16.77 29.76 11.10
CA GLY A 72 -17.45 28.48 10.96
C GLY A 72 -17.20 27.53 12.15
N PRO A 73 -17.90 26.39 12.17
CA PRO A 73 -17.66 25.35 13.17
C PRO A 73 -16.26 24.74 13.00
N MET A 74 -15.56 24.56 14.11
CA MET A 74 -14.24 23.91 14.15
C MET A 74 -14.36 22.50 14.75
N MET A 75 -13.44 21.63 14.35
CA MET A 75 -13.27 20.34 15.00
C MET A 75 -12.90 20.56 16.47
N ASN A 76 -13.58 19.87 17.39
CA ASN A 76 -13.25 19.95 18.80
C ASN A 76 -11.99 19.10 19.10
N PRO A 77 -11.29 19.34 20.23
CA PRO A 77 -10.07 18.61 20.54
C PRO A 77 -10.26 17.07 20.62
N PRO A 78 -11.32 16.53 21.24
CA PRO A 78 -11.58 15.07 21.22
C PRO A 78 -11.70 14.48 19.81
N ASP A 79 -12.45 15.12 18.94
CA ASP A 79 -12.65 14.69 17.55
C ASP A 79 -11.34 14.78 16.76
N PHE A 80 -10.53 15.81 17.03
CA PHE A 80 -9.19 15.95 16.46
C PHE A 80 -8.28 14.79 16.87
N HIS A 81 -8.27 14.42 18.14
CA HIS A 81 -7.50 13.27 18.61
C HIS A 81 -8.00 11.97 17.98
N ALA A 82 -9.32 11.76 17.90
CA ALA A 82 -9.88 10.57 17.27
C ALA A 82 -9.58 10.49 15.76
N HIS A 83 -9.65 11.62 15.05
CA HIS A 83 -9.36 11.71 13.61
C HIS A 83 -7.89 11.43 13.30
N ASN A 84 -6.99 11.88 14.17
CA ASN A 84 -5.54 11.74 13.99
C ASN A 84 -4.97 10.49 14.65
N ASN A 85 -5.77 9.79 15.46
CA ASN A 85 -5.28 8.68 16.24
C ASN A 85 -4.71 7.58 15.36
N TRP A 86 -3.57 7.08 15.82
CA TRP A 86 -2.92 5.86 15.36
C TRP A 86 -3.62 4.65 15.98
N PRO A 87 -3.87 3.55 15.24
CA PRO A 87 -4.19 2.27 15.88
C PRO A 87 -2.95 1.85 16.69
N GLY A 88 -3.00 2.13 17.99
CA GLY A 88 -1.92 1.92 18.93
C GLY A 88 -1.37 0.50 18.87
N ASP A 89 -0.14 0.36 18.36
CA ASP A 89 1.04 0.06 19.16
C ASP A 89 2.29 0.51 18.39
N ARG A 90 3.34 0.88 19.13
CA ARG A 90 4.68 1.03 18.54
C ARG A 90 5.18 -0.38 18.21
N PRO A 91 5.84 -0.61 17.05
CA PRO A 91 6.53 -1.85 16.78
C PRO A 91 7.37 -2.26 17.98
N GLN A 92 7.08 -3.42 18.55
CA GLN A 92 7.99 -4.05 19.48
C GLN A 92 9.09 -4.68 18.64
N PHE A 93 10.22 -3.98 18.55
CA PHE A 93 11.45 -4.58 18.05
C PHE A 93 11.93 -5.55 19.13
N GLY A 94 12.12 -6.84 18.78
CA GLY A 94 12.64 -7.85 19.70
C GLY A 94 14.04 -7.49 20.25
N GLU A 95 14.47 -8.17 21.32
CA GLU A 95 15.75 -7.95 22.04
C GLU A 95 16.98 -7.76 21.14
#